data_AF-A0A177SFG2-F1
#
_entry.id   AF-A0A177SFG2-F1
#
_cell.length_a   1.000
_cell.length_b   1.000
_cell.length_c   1.000
_cell.angle_alpha   90.00
_cell.angle_beta   90.00
_cell.angle_gamma   90.00
#
_symmetry.space_group_name_H-M   'P 1'
#
loop_
_entity.id
_entity.type
_entity.pdbx_description
1 polymer ?
#
loop_
_entity_poly.entity_id
_entity_poly.type
_entity_poly.pdbx_seq_one_letter_code
_entity_poly.pdbx_strand_id
1 'polypeptide(L)' 'MKKLVPDPPPILCVGPGLSHEDAIQRATEHLVKAIQYAACLPDLPNDRHQELLSDALLNMRICKALLTLSVSASPLTVAV' A
#
# COMPACT_ATOMS: atom_id res chain seq x y z
N MET A 1 1.59 -17.20 -37.18
CA MET A 1 0.88 -16.19 -36.36
C MET A 1 1.45 -16.23 -34.95
N LYS A 2 2.18 -15.20 -34.51
CA LYS A 2 2.66 -15.13 -33.12
C LYS A 2 1.46 -14.74 -32.25
N LYS A 3 0.95 -15.68 -31.46
CA LYS A 3 -0.16 -15.41 -30.52
C LYS A 3 0.37 -14.42 -29.49
N LEU A 4 -0.25 -13.26 -29.39
CA LEU A 4 0.00 -12.31 -28.31
C LEU A 4 -0.44 -13.01 -27.01
N VAL A 5 0.51 -13.40 -26.17
CA VAL A 5 0.21 -13.96 -24.86
C VAL A 5 -0.09 -12.75 -23.96
N PRO A 6 -1.29 -12.66 -23.35
CA PRO A 6 -1.56 -11.64 -22.35
C PRO A 6 -0.56 -11.81 -21.20
N ASP A 7 -0.01 -10.71 -20.70
CA ASP A 7 0.82 -10.75 -19.50
C ASP A 7 0.06 -11.47 -18.37
N PRO A 8 0.73 -12.32 -17.58
CA PRO A 8 0.08 -13.02 -16.50
C PRO A 8 -0.55 -11.99 -15.54
N PRO A 9 -1.75 -12.27 -15.02
CA PRO A 9 -2.39 -11.38 -14.06
C PRO A 9 -1.46 -11.19 -12.86
N PRO A 10 -1.39 -9.98 -12.29
CA PRO A 10 -0.57 -9.72 -11.12
C PRO A 10 -0.96 -10.70 -10.01
N ILE A 11 -0.03 -11.58 -9.65
CA ILE A 11 -0.23 -12.56 -8.58
C ILE A 11 -0.34 -11.74 -7.29
N LEU A 12 -1.43 -11.93 -6.55
CA LEU A 12 -1.50 -11.43 -5.19
C LEU A 12 -0.37 -12.07 -4.39
N CYS A 13 0.62 -11.28 -3.99
CA CYS A 13 1.78 -11.73 -3.19
C CYS A 13 1.41 -12.15 -1.76
N VAL A 14 0.12 -12.29 -1.45
CA VAL A 14 -0.43 -12.76 -0.18
C VAL A 14 -1.04 -14.15 -0.42
N GLY A 15 -0.26 -15.19 -0.12
CA GLY A 15 -0.71 -16.58 -0.16
C GLY A 15 -1.32 -17.03 1.17
N PRO A 16 -2.17 -18.07 1.16
CA PRO A 16 -2.60 -18.71 2.40
C PRO A 16 -1.39 -19.23 3.20
N GLY A 17 -1.43 -19.08 4.52
CA GLY A 17 -0.34 -19.50 5.42
C GLY A 17 0.66 -18.40 5.79
N LEU A 18 0.43 -17.16 5.40
CA LEU A 18 1.23 -16.02 5.87
C LEU A 18 1.00 -15.77 7.36
N SER A 19 2.07 -15.55 8.13
CA SER A 19 1.93 -15.12 9.52
C SER A 19 1.34 -13.70 9.57
N HIS A 20 0.76 -13.33 10.72
CA HIS A 20 0.21 -11.98 10.91
C HIS A 20 1.28 -10.89 10.71
N GLU A 21 2.47 -11.10 11.29
CA GLU A 21 3.62 -10.20 11.14
C GLU A 21 4.08 -10.09 9.68
N ASP A 22 4.20 -11.22 8.98
CA ASP A 22 4.57 -11.20 7.56
C ASP A 22 3.53 -10.49 6.70
N ALA A 23 2.24 -10.59 7.06
CA ALA A 23 1.15 -9.94 6.34
C ALA A 23 1.21 -8.43 6.49
N ILE A 24 1.44 -7.96 7.72
CA ILE A 24 1.65 -6.55 8.06
C ILE A 24 2.89 -6.01 7.36
N GLN A 25 4.00 -6.74 7.40
CA GLN A 25 5.25 -6.33 6.77
C GLN A 25 5.06 -6.17 5.25
N ARG A 26 4.44 -7.15 4.58
CA ARG A 26 4.13 -7.06 3.14
C ARG A 26 3.17 -5.93 2.83
N ALA A 27 2.12 -5.74 3.64
CA ALA A 27 1.19 -4.63 3.46
C ALA A 27 1.91 -3.28 3.55
N THR A 28 2.82 -3.13 4.50
CA THR A 28 3.66 -1.93 4.67
C THR A 28 4.53 -1.69 3.44
N GLU A 29 5.23 -2.72 2.95
CA GLU A 29 6.09 -2.62 1.77
C GLU A 29 5.31 -2.21 0.51
N HIS A 30 4.15 -2.83 0.28
CA HIS A 30 3.28 -2.50 -0.84
C HIS A 30 2.73 -1.07 -0.73
N LEU A 31 2.34 -0.63 0.47
CA LEU A 31 1.86 0.73 0.70
C LEU A 31 2.96 1.77 0.47
N VAL A 32 4.20 1.50 0.91
CA VAL A 32 5.35 2.38 0.65
C VAL A 32 5.62 2.49 -0.85
N LYS A 33 5.63 1.37 -1.58
CA LYS A 33 5.79 1.37 -3.05
C LYS A 33 4.67 2.14 -3.73
N ALA A 34 3.41 1.96 -3.31
CA ALA A 34 2.27 2.67 -3.87
C ALA A 34 2.40 4.20 -3.69
N ILE A 35 2.81 4.66 -2.51
CA ILE A 35 3.07 6.08 -2.24
C ILE A 35 4.18 6.61 -3.15
N GLN A 36 5.29 5.87 -3.29
CA GLN A 36 6.41 6.26 -4.14
C GLN A 36 5.99 6.34 -5.62
N TYR A 37 5.28 5.34 -6.13
CA TYR A 37 4.81 5.33 -7.51
C TYR A 37 3.80 6.45 -7.78
N ALA A 38 2.87 6.68 -6.88
CA ALA A 38 1.91 7.78 -7.00
C ALA A 38 2.60 9.16 -6.97
N ALA A 39 3.66 9.32 -6.18
CA ALA A 39 4.44 10.56 -6.14
C ALA A 39 5.31 10.79 -7.39
N CYS A 40 5.62 9.74 -8.16
CA CYS A 40 6.36 9.83 -9.41
C CYS A 40 5.45 10.05 -10.63
N LEU A 41 4.13 10.12 -10.45
CA LEU A 41 3.23 10.43 -11.55
C LEU A 41 3.46 11.88 -12.00
N PRO A 42 3.43 12.14 -13.32
CA PRO A 42 3.53 13.50 -13.83
C PRO A 42 2.31 14.32 -13.43
N ASP A 43 2.44 15.64 -13.47
CA ASP A 43 1.31 16.54 -13.26
C ASP A 43 0.17 16.19 -14.22
N LEU A 44 -1.00 15.96 -13.65
CA LEU A 44 -2.20 15.62 -14.40
C LEU A 44 -2.78 16.91 -15.00
N PRO A 45 -3.18 16.93 -16.28
CA PRO A 45 -3.70 18.13 -16.94
C PRO A 45 -5.10 18.56 -16.45
N ASN A 46 -5.68 17.83 -15.50
CA ASN A 46 -7.01 18.08 -14.97
C ASN A 46 -6.91 18.25 -13.45
N ASP A 47 -7.23 19.45 -12.98
CA ASP A 47 -7.20 19.84 -11.57
C ASP A 47 -7.94 18.85 -10.68
N ARG A 48 -9.08 18.31 -11.14
CA ARG A 48 -9.84 17.29 -10.40
C ARG A 48 -9.05 16.00 -10.21
N HIS A 49 -8.30 15.56 -11.22
CA HIS A 49 -7.47 14.36 -11.10
C HIS A 49 -6.25 14.60 -10.20
N GLN A 50 -5.70 15.81 -10.22
CA GLN A 50 -4.60 16.19 -9.33
C GLN A 50 -5.06 16.26 -7.86
N GLU A 51 -6.25 16.79 -7.61
CA GLU A 51 -6.88 16.79 -6.28
C GLU A 51 -7.12 15.35 -5.80
N LEU A 52 -7.74 14.51 -6.64
CA LEU A 52 -7.96 13.09 -6.32
C LEU A 52 -6.66 12.32 -6.04
N LEU A 53 -5.58 12.60 -6.80
CA LEU A 53 -4.27 12.00 -6.55
C LEU A 53 -3.68 12.48 -5.21
N SER A 54 -3.83 13.76 -4.90
CA SER A 54 -3.37 14.37 -3.65
C SER A 54 -4.10 13.77 -2.44
N ASP A 55 -5.43 13.63 -2.54
CA ASP A 55 -6.25 12.99 -1.52
C ASP A 55 -5.90 11.52 -1.34
N ALA A 56 -5.67 10.79 -2.44
CA ALA A 56 -5.24 9.40 -2.38
C ALA A 56 -3.89 9.27 -1.67
N LEU A 57 -2.91 10.11 -2.01
CA LEU A 57 -1.60 10.17 -1.35
C LEU A 57 -1.71 10.49 0.15
N LEU A 58 -2.59 11.42 0.53
CA LEU A 58 -2.85 11.75 1.93
C LEU A 58 -3.41 10.54 2.69
N ASN A 59 -4.44 9.89 2.15
CA ASN A 59 -5.03 8.69 2.75
C ASN A 59 -4.03 7.55 2.89
N MET A 60 -3.17 7.32 1.87
CA MET A 60 -2.11 6.31 1.96
C MET A 60 -1.11 6.61 3.09
N ARG A 61 -0.74 7.88 3.29
CA ARG A 61 0.15 8.29 4.39
C ARG A 61 -0.50 8.10 5.75
N ILE A 62 -1.80 8.40 5.88
CA ILE A 62 -2.58 8.14 7.10
C ILE A 62 -2.61 6.64 7.39
N CYS A 63 -2.93 5.81 6.40
CA CYS A 63 -2.90 4.35 6.54
C CYS A 63 -1.54 3.83 7.01
N LYS A 64 -0.44 4.37 6.46
CA LYS A 64 0.92 3.99 6.87
C LYS A 64 1.16 4.35 8.34
N ALA A 65 0.73 5.53 8.77
CA ALA A 65 0.85 5.96 10.17
C ALA A 65 0.06 5.05 11.11
N LEU A 66 -1.21 4.76 10.79
CA LEU A 66 -2.05 3.85 11.56
C LEU A 66 -1.48 2.43 11.64
N LEU A 67 -0.97 1.91 10.52
CA LEU A 67 -0.32 0.60 10.48
C LEU A 67 0.92 0.59 11.39
N THR A 68 1.75 1.63 11.32
CA THR A 68 2.92 1.77 12.20
C THR A 68 2.52 1.75 13.69
N LEU A 69 1.46 2.46 14.05
CA LEU A 69 0.94 2.46 15.42
C LEU A 69 0.38 1.09 15.85
N SER A 70 -0.32 0.40 14.95
CA SER A 70 -0.86 -0.94 15.26
C SER A 70 0.20 -2.01 15.52
N VAL A 71 1.40 -1.83 14.96
CA VAL A 71 2.53 -2.75 15.12
C VAL A 71 3.47 -2.32 16.25
N SER A 72 3.42 -1.05 16.64
CA SER A 72 4.21 -0.56 17.77
C SER A 72 3.76 -1.28 19.05
N ALA A 73 4.73 -1.81 19.80
CA ALA A 73 4.45 -2.42 21.08
C ALA A 73 3.73 -1.41 21.98
N SER A 74 2.52 -1.73 22.43
CA SER A 74 1.79 -0.88 23.37
C SER A 74 2.64 -0.73 24.63
N PRO A 75 3.02 0.50 25.03
CA PRO A 75 3.70 0.72 26.32
C PRO A 75 2.76 0.46 27.51
N LEU A 76 1.46 0.27 27.25
CA LEU A 76 0.46 -0.04 28.26
C LEU A 76 0.17 -1.54 28.22
N THR A 77 0.93 -2.29 29.00
CA THR A 77 0.50 -3.62 29.47
C THR A 77 -0.58 -3.39 30.52
N VAL A 78 -1.85 -3.34 30.10
CA VAL A 78 -2.94 -3.47 31.07
C VAL A 78 -2.94 -4.93 31.50
N ALA A 79 -2.49 -5.21 32.72
CA ALA A 79 -2.62 -6.52 33.32
C ALA A 79 -4.11 -6.88 33.38
N VAL A 80 -4.49 -7.95 32.68
CA VAL A 80 -5.81 -8.58 32.80
C VAL A 80 -5.81 -9.48 34.03
#